data_AF-A0A7C4MBP8-F1
#
_entry.id   AF-A0A7C4MBP8-F1
#
_cell.length_a   1.000
_cell.length_b   1.000
_cell.length_c   1.000
_cell.angle_alpha   90.00
_cell.angle_beta   90.00
_cell.angle_gamma   90.00
#
_symmetry.space_group_name_H-M   'P 1'
#
loop_
_entity.id
_entity.type
_entity.pdbx_description
1 polymer ?
#
loop_
_entity_poly.entity_id
_entity_poly.type
_entity_poly.pdbx_seq_one_letter_code
_entity_poly.pdbx_strand_id
1 'polypeptide(L)'
;IDNADTGITLEGMESWGDALISNCIIKGKHTTGIAVAVNNYQPTVGRTAAHDVLIENCYVEIEDRDMTVYAQETTAVNIWVYGSDLPAPYNVTIKNCDIKGGIMRGIAVRGKNITIVNSSIGRGLRRNIWLSTGSYYKIINNIIHDSSVGIEASPIATIDYVWILNNTFVNINVPLANVYVINNLVY
;
A
#
# COMPACT_ATOMS: atom_id res chain seq x y z
N ILE A 1 1.31 -1.32 23.15
CA ILE A 1 0.91 -1.69 21.78
C ILE A 1 -0.12 -2.78 21.98
N ASP A 2 -1.39 -2.44 21.78
CA ASP A 2 -2.50 -3.36 21.97
C ASP A 2 -2.63 -4.21 20.69
N ASN A 3 -2.53 -5.53 20.81
CA ASN A 3 -2.66 -6.46 19.68
C ASN A 3 -4.09 -6.48 19.11
N ALA A 4 -5.02 -5.72 19.69
CA ALA A 4 -6.41 -5.60 19.23
C ALA A 4 -6.61 -4.62 18.05
N ASP A 5 -5.59 -3.87 17.62
CA ASP A 5 -5.76 -2.72 16.70
C ASP A 5 -5.40 -2.97 15.22
N THR A 6 -5.09 -4.22 14.85
CA THR A 6 -4.74 -4.60 13.48
C THR A 6 -5.77 -5.61 12.92
N GLY A 7 -6.39 -5.29 11.78
CA GLY A 7 -7.01 -6.32 10.93
C GLY A 7 -5.91 -7.25 10.40
N ILE A 8 -6.26 -8.44 9.89
CA ILE A 8 -5.35 -9.55 9.51
C ILE A 8 -3.88 -9.13 9.50
N THR A 9 -3.29 -9.16 10.68
CA THR A 9 -1.87 -8.98 10.86
C THR A 9 -1.29 -10.35 10.57
N LEU A 10 -0.41 -10.43 9.59
CA LEU A 10 0.49 -11.58 9.49
C LEU A 10 1.54 -11.54 10.62
N GLU A 11 1.14 -11.15 11.84
CA GLU A 11 1.94 -11.31 13.05
C GLU A 11 1.76 -12.74 13.52
N GLY A 12 2.72 -13.58 13.15
CA GLY A 12 2.75 -15.00 13.51
C GLY A 12 2.65 -15.97 12.34
N MET A 13 2.52 -15.49 11.09
CA MET A 13 2.96 -16.32 9.97
C MET A 13 4.48 -16.22 9.87
N GLU A 14 5.16 -17.16 10.53
CA GLU A 14 6.50 -17.60 10.16
C GLU A 14 6.49 -18.25 8.76
N SER A 15 5.80 -17.67 7.76
CA SER A 15 5.93 -18.11 6.38
C SER A 15 7.00 -17.27 5.72
N TRP A 16 8.21 -17.79 5.82
CA TRP A 16 9.38 -17.32 5.13
C TRP A 16 9.14 -17.57 3.64
N GLY A 17 8.73 -16.57 2.86
CA GLY A 17 8.50 -16.71 1.41
C GLY A 17 7.15 -16.17 0.91
N ASP A 18 6.80 -16.60 -0.29
CA ASP A 18 5.62 -16.25 -1.09
C ASP A 18 4.35 -16.25 -0.24
N ALA A 19 3.54 -15.19 -0.37
CA ALA A 19 2.31 -15.04 0.42
C ALA A 19 1.10 -14.80 -0.49
N LEU A 20 -0.01 -15.49 -0.21
CA LEU A 20 -1.30 -15.27 -0.87
C LEU A 20 -2.34 -14.84 0.15
N ILE A 21 -2.86 -13.62 -0.02
CA ILE A 21 -4.03 -13.11 0.70
C ILE A 21 -5.14 -12.95 -0.33
N SER A 22 -6.20 -13.74 -0.23
CA SER A 22 -7.25 -13.72 -1.24
C SER A 22 -8.66 -13.76 -0.66
N ASN A 23 -9.62 -13.16 -1.36
CA ASN A 23 -11.06 -13.24 -1.09
C ASN A 23 -11.45 -12.81 0.34
N CYS A 24 -10.77 -11.79 0.87
CA CYS A 24 -10.97 -11.29 2.23
C CYS A 24 -11.92 -10.08 2.26
N ILE A 25 -12.69 -9.94 3.34
CA ILE A 25 -13.45 -8.73 3.65
C ILE A 25 -12.97 -8.22 5.01
N ILE A 26 -12.39 -7.02 5.04
CA ILE A 26 -11.89 -6.36 6.24
C ILE A 26 -12.64 -5.05 6.41
N LYS A 27 -13.37 -4.91 7.52
CA LYS A 27 -14.20 -3.74 7.83
C LYS A 27 -14.03 -3.31 9.28
N GLY A 28 -14.18 -2.01 9.53
CA GLY A 28 -14.32 -1.45 10.86
C GLY A 28 -13.16 -0.53 11.28
N LYS A 29 -13.07 -0.28 12.59
CA LYS A 29 -12.12 0.69 13.17
C LYS A 29 -10.74 0.07 13.38
N HIS A 30 -9.99 -0.17 12.32
CA HIS A 30 -8.61 -0.67 12.37
C HIS A 30 -7.59 0.45 12.17
N THR A 31 -6.36 0.25 12.62
CA THR A 31 -5.25 1.12 12.20
C THR A 31 -4.71 0.66 10.84
N THR A 32 -4.58 -0.66 10.64
CA THR A 32 -4.20 -1.27 9.36
C THR A 32 -5.14 -2.42 9.01
N GLY A 33 -5.47 -2.56 7.73
CA GLY A 33 -6.33 -3.63 7.22
C GLY A 33 -5.52 -4.87 6.90
N ILE A 34 -4.56 -4.72 5.98
CA ILE A 34 -3.59 -5.76 5.58
C ILE A 34 -2.19 -5.21 5.78
N ALA A 35 -1.36 -5.91 6.54
CA ALA A 35 0.05 -5.58 6.70
C ALA A 35 0.95 -6.70 6.13
N VAL A 36 1.83 -6.32 5.21
CA VAL A 36 2.92 -7.13 4.68
C VAL A 36 4.22 -6.47 5.13
N ALA A 37 4.71 -6.86 6.30
CA ALA A 37 5.83 -6.18 6.95
C ALA A 37 7.01 -7.14 7.21
N VAL A 38 8.23 -6.62 7.03
CA VAL A 38 9.44 -7.20 7.63
C VAL A 38 9.67 -6.47 8.95
N ASN A 39 9.25 -7.10 10.05
CA ASN A 39 9.36 -6.52 11.39
C ASN A 39 10.76 -6.75 11.98
N ASN A 40 11.35 -5.67 12.49
CA ASN A 40 12.61 -5.67 13.26
C ASN A 40 12.46 -6.16 14.71
N TYR A 41 11.28 -6.66 15.11
CA TYR A 41 10.97 -6.88 16.53
C TYR A 41 11.64 -8.12 17.15
N GLN A 42 12.30 -8.96 16.36
CA GLN A 42 13.03 -10.15 16.82
C GLN A 42 14.41 -10.24 16.12
N PRO A 43 15.52 -9.84 16.77
CA PRO A 43 16.83 -9.70 16.12
C PRO A 43 17.59 -11.00 15.83
N THR A 44 17.05 -12.18 16.16
CA THR A 44 17.88 -13.41 16.29
C THR A 44 17.69 -14.46 15.19
N VAL A 45 16.83 -14.25 14.19
CA VAL A 45 16.56 -15.24 13.15
C VAL A 45 16.79 -14.63 11.76
N GLY A 46 17.43 -15.38 10.86
CA GLY A 46 17.85 -14.93 9.53
C GLY A 46 16.77 -14.15 8.80
N ARG A 47 17.06 -12.88 8.49
CA ARG A 47 16.10 -11.92 7.93
C ARG A 47 15.93 -12.15 6.43
N THR A 48 14.78 -12.65 6.01
CA THR A 48 14.38 -12.69 4.59
C THR A 48 13.18 -11.79 4.37
N ALA A 49 13.19 -11.00 3.30
CA ALA A 49 12.07 -10.14 2.96
C ALA A 49 10.88 -10.98 2.52
N ALA A 50 9.68 -10.42 2.64
CA ALA A 50 8.52 -10.94 1.93
C ALA A 50 8.80 -10.83 0.42
N HIS A 51 8.88 -11.99 -0.24
CA HIS A 51 8.99 -12.10 -1.68
C HIS A 51 7.65 -12.61 -2.23
N ASP A 52 7.34 -12.29 -3.49
CA ASP A 52 6.25 -12.91 -4.25
C ASP A 52 4.90 -12.90 -3.52
N VAL A 53 4.49 -11.70 -3.08
CA VAL A 53 3.24 -11.50 -2.34
C VAL A 53 2.12 -11.15 -3.30
N LEU A 54 1.02 -11.91 -3.26
CA LEU A 54 -0.22 -11.65 -3.98
C LEU A 54 -1.35 -11.32 -3.01
N ILE A 55 -1.93 -10.13 -3.15
CA ILE A 55 -3.16 -9.72 -2.50
C ILE A 55 -4.23 -9.63 -3.60
N GLU A 56 -5.26 -10.46 -3.55
CA GLU A 56 -6.28 -10.51 -4.61
C GLU A 56 -7.73 -10.60 -4.13
N ASN A 57 -8.65 -9.96 -4.85
CA ASN A 57 -10.09 -10.04 -4.60
C ASN A 57 -10.47 -9.66 -3.16
N CYS A 58 -9.77 -8.69 -2.57
CA CYS A 58 -10.03 -8.23 -1.21
C CYS A 58 -10.89 -6.96 -1.19
N TYR A 59 -11.82 -6.90 -0.23
CA TYR A 59 -12.51 -5.67 0.15
C TYR A 59 -11.91 -5.17 1.47
N VAL A 60 -11.40 -3.94 1.50
CA VAL A 60 -10.82 -3.34 2.72
C VAL A 60 -11.41 -1.95 2.94
N GLU A 61 -12.18 -1.79 4.00
CA GLU A 61 -12.75 -0.51 4.42
C GLU A 61 -12.43 -0.23 5.88
N ILE A 62 -11.59 0.77 6.11
CA ILE A 62 -11.27 1.23 7.46
C ILE A 62 -12.08 2.49 7.73
N GLU A 63 -12.91 2.40 8.77
CA GLU A 63 -13.73 3.52 9.23
C GLU A 63 -12.88 4.54 9.99
N ASP A 64 -13.22 5.82 9.82
CA ASP A 64 -12.55 6.92 10.52
C ASP A 64 -12.58 6.72 12.03
N ARG A 65 -11.39 6.63 12.64
CA ARG A 65 -11.23 6.92 14.07
C ARG A 65 -11.17 8.43 14.25
N ASP A 66 -11.63 8.89 15.41
CA ASP A 66 -11.62 10.30 15.78
C ASP A 66 -10.18 10.86 15.67
N MET A 67 -9.96 11.75 14.69
CA MET A 67 -8.64 12.18 14.22
C MET A 67 -7.86 13.05 15.22
N THR A 68 -8.44 13.38 16.37
CA THR A 68 -7.85 14.27 17.37
C THR A 68 -6.59 13.69 18.03
N VAL A 69 -6.35 12.38 17.92
CA VAL A 69 -5.24 11.71 18.62
C VAL A 69 -4.05 11.33 17.71
N TYR A 70 -4.23 11.27 16.39
CA TYR A 70 -3.25 10.62 15.50
C TYR A 70 -2.71 11.51 14.37
N ALA A 71 -2.12 12.64 14.74
CA ALA A 71 -1.40 13.51 13.79
C ALA A 71 -0.03 12.96 13.34
N GLN A 72 0.41 11.79 13.83
CA GLN A 72 1.78 11.28 13.61
C GLN A 72 1.91 9.86 13.05
N GLU A 73 0.83 9.08 12.92
CA GLU A 73 0.99 7.67 12.58
C GLU A 73 1.21 7.41 11.08
N THR A 74 2.38 6.85 10.79
CA THR A 74 2.78 6.29 9.50
C THR A 74 2.02 5.01 9.15
N THR A 75 1.25 4.45 10.08
CA THR A 75 0.67 3.10 10.07
C THR A 75 -0.82 3.06 9.74
N ALA A 76 -1.51 4.20 9.74
CA ALA A 76 -2.96 4.25 9.50
C ALA A 76 -3.32 4.08 8.00
N VAL A 77 -3.29 2.83 7.51
CA VAL A 77 -3.28 2.48 6.08
C VAL A 77 -4.14 1.25 5.82
N ASN A 78 -4.94 1.21 4.74
CA ASN A 78 -5.71 0.00 4.44
C ASN A 78 -4.81 -1.18 4.06
N ILE A 79 -3.86 -0.99 3.14
CA ILE A 79 -2.84 -1.98 2.81
C ILE A 79 -1.44 -1.39 2.99
N TRP A 80 -0.68 -1.95 3.92
CA TRP A 80 0.67 -1.51 4.24
C TRP A 80 1.69 -2.58 3.83
N VAL A 81 2.53 -2.27 2.85
CA VAL A 81 3.66 -3.12 2.43
C VAL A 81 4.94 -2.41 2.85
N TYR A 82 5.64 -2.95 3.87
CA TYR A 82 6.71 -2.21 4.55
C TYR A 82 7.94 -3.07 4.89
N GLY A 83 9.11 -2.64 4.41
CA GLY A 83 10.41 -3.05 4.97
C GLY A 83 11.01 -1.92 5.81
N SER A 84 11.26 -2.17 7.09
CA SER A 84 11.95 -1.20 7.96
C SER A 84 13.43 -1.08 7.60
N ASP A 85 14.09 -2.22 7.37
CA ASP A 85 15.47 -2.39 6.93
C ASP A 85 15.59 -3.44 5.81
N LEU A 86 16.72 -3.46 5.08
CA LEU A 86 16.95 -4.43 4.02
C LEU A 86 16.96 -5.88 4.56
N PRO A 87 16.44 -6.84 3.78
CA PRO A 87 15.86 -6.67 2.45
C PRO A 87 14.41 -6.12 2.51
N ALA A 88 14.10 -5.19 1.59
CA ALA A 88 12.76 -4.64 1.43
C ALA A 88 11.86 -5.65 0.70
N PRO A 89 10.53 -5.68 0.94
CA PRO A 89 9.60 -6.51 0.20
C PRO A 89 9.81 -6.40 -1.32
N TYR A 90 9.79 -7.53 -2.01
CA TYR A 90 10.05 -7.62 -3.45
C TYR A 90 8.94 -8.42 -4.15
N ASN A 91 8.56 -7.99 -5.36
CA ASN A 91 7.54 -8.63 -6.19
C ASN A 91 6.18 -8.75 -5.49
N VAL A 92 5.57 -7.60 -5.21
CA VAL A 92 4.24 -7.54 -4.58
C VAL A 92 3.20 -7.16 -5.61
N THR A 93 2.15 -7.96 -5.73
CA THR A 93 1.01 -7.71 -6.60
C THR A 93 -0.26 -7.53 -5.77
N ILE A 94 -0.95 -6.42 -5.98
CA ILE A 94 -2.28 -6.14 -5.43
C ILE A 94 -3.24 -6.09 -6.63
N LYS A 95 -4.25 -6.96 -6.67
CA LYS A 95 -5.17 -7.00 -7.81
C LYS A 95 -6.64 -7.24 -7.46
N ASN A 96 -7.53 -6.67 -8.26
CA ASN A 96 -8.99 -6.87 -8.12
C ASN A 96 -9.51 -6.51 -6.72
N CYS A 97 -8.93 -5.50 -6.07
CA CYS A 97 -9.31 -5.11 -4.71
C CYS A 97 -10.22 -3.87 -4.72
N ASP A 98 -11.11 -3.76 -3.75
CA ASP A 98 -11.88 -2.55 -3.45
C ASP A 98 -11.43 -2.00 -2.09
N ILE A 99 -10.77 -0.86 -2.11
CA ILE A 99 -10.06 -0.27 -0.97
C ILE A 99 -10.65 1.11 -0.70
N LYS A 100 -11.32 1.24 0.43
CA LYS A 100 -12.10 2.43 0.79
C LYS A 100 -11.72 2.98 2.15
N GLY A 101 -11.68 4.31 2.25
CA GLY A 101 -11.33 4.97 3.49
C GLY A 101 -9.83 4.92 3.74
N GLY A 102 -9.46 4.94 5.01
CA GLY A 102 -8.07 5.03 5.45
C GLY A 102 -7.73 6.44 5.94
N ILE A 103 -7.31 6.49 7.20
CA ILE A 103 -7.05 7.74 7.93
C ILE A 103 -5.89 8.51 7.30
N MET A 104 -4.87 7.81 6.77
CA MET A 104 -3.77 8.46 6.06
C MET A 104 -3.69 8.01 4.60
N ARG A 105 -3.79 6.70 4.33
CA ARG A 105 -3.51 6.14 3.01
C ARG A 105 -4.41 4.95 2.68
N GLY A 106 -4.84 4.82 1.42
CA GLY A 106 -5.40 3.56 0.93
C GLY A 106 -4.31 2.47 0.86
N ILE A 107 -3.25 2.71 0.10
CA ILE A 107 -2.11 1.80 -0.04
C ILE A 107 -0.82 2.57 0.27
N ALA A 108 0.03 1.99 1.12
CA ALA A 108 1.37 2.50 1.41
C ALA A 108 2.40 1.42 1.13
N VAL A 109 3.35 1.70 0.23
CA VAL A 109 4.36 0.72 -0.18
C VAL A 109 5.77 1.27 -0.02
N ARG A 110 6.60 0.50 0.69
CA ARG A 110 8.06 0.65 0.76
C ARG A 110 8.69 -0.70 0.40
N GLY A 111 8.96 -0.89 -0.88
CA GLY A 111 9.38 -2.16 -1.48
C GLY A 111 9.75 -2.02 -2.95
N LYS A 112 10.15 -3.10 -3.62
CA LYS A 112 10.64 -3.13 -5.01
C LYS A 112 9.76 -4.02 -5.89
N ASN A 113 9.62 -3.66 -7.17
CA ASN A 113 8.82 -4.39 -8.16
C ASN A 113 7.36 -4.59 -7.71
N ILE A 114 6.61 -3.49 -7.68
CA ILE A 114 5.26 -3.47 -7.12
C ILE A 114 4.25 -3.27 -8.26
N THR A 115 3.22 -4.10 -8.30
CA THR A 115 2.13 -4.01 -9.28
C THR A 115 0.79 -3.86 -8.59
N ILE A 116 0.01 -2.85 -8.98
CA ILE A 116 -1.36 -2.61 -8.52
C ILE A 116 -2.25 -2.63 -9.77
N VAL A 117 -3.22 -3.54 -9.84
CA VAL A 117 -4.01 -3.74 -11.05
C VAL A 117 -5.50 -3.97 -10.79
N ASN A 118 -6.37 -3.44 -11.67
CA ASN A 118 -7.82 -3.67 -11.66
C ASN A 118 -8.48 -3.40 -10.30
N SER A 119 -8.00 -2.42 -9.53
CA SER A 119 -8.49 -2.13 -8.19
C SER A 119 -9.20 -0.78 -8.11
N SER A 120 -10.19 -0.67 -7.22
CA SER A 120 -10.81 0.61 -6.87
C SER A 120 -10.20 1.08 -5.56
N ILE A 121 -9.65 2.29 -5.54
CA ILE A 121 -8.93 2.84 -4.38
C ILE A 121 -9.44 4.26 -4.17
N GLY A 122 -10.10 4.50 -3.05
CA GLY A 122 -10.65 5.82 -2.80
C GLY A 122 -10.94 6.14 -1.35
N ARG A 123 -11.27 7.41 -1.13
CA ARG A 123 -11.61 7.96 0.20
C ARG A 123 -10.45 7.90 1.20
N GLY A 124 -9.20 7.82 0.74
CA GLY A 124 -8.04 8.06 1.61
C GLY A 124 -7.96 9.55 1.99
N LEU A 125 -7.97 9.88 3.28
CA LEU A 125 -8.06 11.29 3.72
C LEU A 125 -6.91 12.14 3.19
N ARG A 126 -5.70 11.59 3.17
CA ARG A 126 -4.50 12.30 2.67
C ARG A 126 -4.05 11.78 1.32
N ARG A 127 -3.99 10.47 1.12
CA ARG A 127 -3.52 9.85 -0.14
C ARG A 127 -4.25 8.57 -0.46
N ASN A 128 -4.45 8.25 -1.73
CA ASN A 128 -4.89 6.91 -2.10
C ASN A 128 -3.71 5.94 -2.21
N ILE A 129 -2.63 6.31 -2.90
CA ILE A 129 -1.42 5.50 -3.02
C ILE A 129 -0.20 6.31 -2.61
N TRP A 130 0.62 5.74 -1.74
CA TRP A 130 1.92 6.30 -1.36
C TRP A 130 3.06 5.32 -1.69
N LEU A 131 4.03 5.80 -2.45
CA LEU A 131 5.19 5.05 -2.91
C LEU A 131 6.45 5.60 -2.23
N SER A 132 7.29 4.70 -1.72
CA SER A 132 8.57 5.04 -1.10
C SER A 132 9.63 4.06 -1.54
N THR A 133 10.86 4.55 -1.73
CA THR A 133 12.10 3.86 -2.14
C THR A 133 11.87 2.49 -2.81
N GLY A 134 11.98 2.43 -4.14
CA GLY A 134 11.76 1.20 -4.88
C GLY A 134 11.90 1.40 -6.37
N SER A 135 12.54 0.45 -7.05
CA SER A 135 13.01 0.66 -8.41
C SER A 135 11.91 0.57 -9.50
N TYR A 136 10.73 0.00 -9.25
CA TYR A 136 9.71 -0.16 -10.30
C TYR A 136 8.30 -0.26 -9.74
N TYR A 137 7.38 0.58 -10.21
CA TYR A 137 5.95 0.55 -9.86
C TYR A 137 5.08 0.51 -11.12
N LYS A 138 4.10 -0.40 -11.15
CA LYS A 138 3.10 -0.50 -12.21
C LYS A 138 1.70 -0.34 -11.61
N ILE A 139 0.93 0.60 -12.15
CA ILE A 139 -0.42 0.93 -11.70
C ILE A 139 -1.34 0.89 -12.93
N ILE A 140 -2.12 -0.19 -13.06
CA ILE A 140 -2.78 -0.58 -14.30
C ILE A 140 -4.28 -0.73 -14.09
N ASN A 141 -5.11 -0.06 -14.89
CA ASN A 141 -6.58 -0.20 -14.89
C ASN A 141 -7.21 -0.01 -13.50
N ASN A 142 -6.70 0.92 -12.67
CA ASN A 142 -7.29 1.20 -11.37
C ASN A 142 -8.22 2.42 -11.44
N ILE A 143 -9.21 2.45 -10.57
CA ILE A 143 -10.05 3.62 -10.33
C ILE A 143 -9.53 4.27 -9.04
N ILE A 144 -8.93 5.46 -9.13
CA ILE A 144 -8.34 6.15 -7.97
C ILE A 144 -9.13 7.42 -7.70
N HIS A 145 -9.97 7.46 -6.67
CA HIS A 145 -10.98 8.52 -6.53
C HIS A 145 -11.09 9.10 -5.12
N ASP A 146 -11.73 10.26 -4.97
CA ASP A 146 -12.13 10.84 -3.69
C ASP A 146 -11.01 10.97 -2.64
N SER A 147 -9.84 11.47 -3.04
CA SER A 147 -8.75 11.82 -2.11
C SER A 147 -8.11 13.16 -2.48
N SER A 148 -7.44 13.79 -1.51
CA SER A 148 -6.68 15.02 -1.77
C SER A 148 -5.46 14.78 -2.67
N VAL A 149 -4.85 13.58 -2.60
CA VAL A 149 -3.74 13.16 -3.45
C VAL A 149 -3.97 11.73 -3.94
N GLY A 150 -4.07 11.53 -5.26
CA GLY A 150 -4.29 10.20 -5.84
C GLY A 150 -3.07 9.30 -5.66
N ILE A 151 -1.91 9.74 -6.14
CA ILE A 151 -0.65 9.01 -6.04
C ILE A 151 0.45 9.98 -5.60
N GLU A 152 1.16 9.65 -4.53
CA GLU A 152 2.35 10.38 -4.10
C GLU A 152 3.55 9.47 -4.00
N ALA A 153 4.69 9.95 -4.47
CA ALA A 153 5.99 9.38 -4.18
C ALA A 153 6.71 10.24 -3.15
N SER A 154 7.38 9.59 -2.20
CA SER A 154 8.20 10.28 -1.21
C SER A 154 9.29 11.14 -1.89
N PRO A 155 9.49 12.41 -1.48
CA PRO A 155 10.47 13.31 -2.08
C PRO A 155 11.94 12.87 -1.86
N ILE A 156 12.19 11.94 -0.93
CA ILE A 156 13.51 11.35 -0.67
C ILE A 156 13.70 9.98 -1.34
N ALA A 157 12.72 9.50 -2.11
CA ALA A 157 12.79 8.21 -2.77
C ALA A 157 13.45 8.33 -4.15
N THR A 158 14.45 7.51 -4.42
CA THR A 158 14.86 7.18 -5.79
C THR A 158 13.82 6.20 -6.33
N ILE A 159 13.08 6.62 -7.36
CA ILE A 159 12.12 5.80 -8.09
C ILE A 159 12.61 5.73 -9.52
N ASP A 160 12.85 4.53 -10.04
CA ASP A 160 13.37 4.41 -11.40
C ASP A 160 12.25 4.51 -12.44
N TYR A 161 11.07 3.88 -12.21
CA TYR A 161 9.93 3.95 -13.13
C TYR A 161 8.58 3.85 -12.42
N VAL A 162 7.63 4.70 -12.83
CA VAL A 162 6.19 4.54 -12.51
C VAL A 162 5.39 4.49 -13.81
N TRP A 163 4.74 3.37 -14.08
CA TRP A 163 3.80 3.26 -15.19
C TRP A 163 2.36 3.36 -14.70
N ILE A 164 1.61 4.29 -15.25
CA ILE A 164 0.20 4.51 -14.92
C ILE A 164 -0.59 4.32 -16.22
N LEU A 165 -1.35 3.24 -16.33
CA LEU A 165 -2.05 2.84 -17.55
C LEU A 165 -3.57 2.75 -17.33
N ASN A 166 -4.35 3.48 -18.14
CA ASN A 166 -5.81 3.41 -18.19
C ASN A 166 -6.54 3.61 -16.83
N ASN A 167 -6.16 4.64 -16.06
CA ASN A 167 -6.79 4.98 -14.77
C ASN A 167 -7.70 6.21 -14.92
N THR A 168 -8.86 6.21 -14.25
CA THR A 168 -9.92 7.21 -14.48
C THR A 168 -9.66 8.58 -13.82
N PHE A 169 -8.91 8.63 -12.73
CA PHE A 169 -8.58 9.88 -12.01
C PHE A 169 -7.22 9.73 -11.33
N VAL A 170 -6.25 10.60 -11.62
CA VAL A 170 -4.94 10.51 -10.97
C VAL A 170 -4.33 11.90 -10.77
N ASN A 171 -4.35 12.41 -9.53
CA ASN A 171 -3.48 13.50 -9.12
C ASN A 171 -2.13 12.91 -8.68
N ILE A 172 -1.04 13.25 -9.39
CA ILE A 172 0.29 12.66 -9.22
C ILE A 172 1.24 13.69 -8.63
N ASN A 173 1.79 13.39 -7.46
CA ASN A 173 2.86 14.18 -6.84
C ASN A 173 4.11 13.30 -6.67
N VAL A 174 4.99 13.30 -7.67
CA VAL A 174 6.22 12.47 -7.68
C VAL A 174 7.41 13.29 -8.18
N PRO A 175 8.62 13.13 -7.59
CA PRO A 175 9.82 13.76 -8.10
C PRO A 175 10.12 13.23 -9.52
N LEU A 176 10.32 14.15 -10.46
CA LEU A 176 10.10 14.03 -11.92
C LEU A 176 11.06 13.11 -12.72
N ALA A 177 11.64 12.06 -12.14
CA ALA A 177 12.37 11.07 -12.92
C ALA A 177 11.41 9.92 -13.31
N ASN A 178 11.10 9.80 -14.61
CA ASN A 178 10.56 8.58 -15.23
C ASN A 178 9.13 8.14 -14.86
N VAL A 179 8.17 9.07 -14.88
CA VAL A 179 6.74 8.73 -14.87
C VAL A 179 6.23 8.58 -16.29
N TYR A 180 5.63 7.43 -16.58
CA TYR A 180 5.01 7.13 -17.86
C TYR A 180 3.50 6.99 -17.64
N VAL A 181 2.76 8.03 -17.99
CA VAL A 181 1.29 8.03 -17.95
C VAL A 181 0.77 7.75 -19.35
N ILE A 182 0.05 6.64 -19.53
CA ILE A 182 -0.51 6.22 -20.81
C ILE A 182 -2.01 6.04 -20.60
N ASN A 183 -2.83 6.80 -21.35
CA ASN A 183 -4.30 6.73 -21.35
C ASN A 183 -5.04 7.22 -20.09
N ASN A 184 -4.59 8.30 -19.44
CA ASN A 184 -5.41 8.99 -18.45
C ASN A 184 -5.92 10.33 -19.01
N LEU A 185 -7.21 10.61 -18.80
CA LEU A 185 -7.75 11.98 -18.84
C LEU A 185 -7.24 12.69 -17.58
N VAL A 186 -6.19 13.50 -17.74
CA VAL A 186 -5.71 14.41 -16.69
C VAL A 186 -6.66 15.61 -16.69
N TYR A 187 -7.40 15.81 -15.61
CA TYR A 187 -8.24 17.00 -15.37
C TYR A 187 -7.60 17.88 -14.30
#